data_AF-A0A9W8CZZ6-F1
#
_entry.id   AF-A0A9W8CZZ6-F1
#
_cell.length_a   1.000
_cell.length_b   1.000
_cell.length_c   1.000
_cell.angle_alpha   90.00
_cell.angle_beta   90.00
_cell.angle_gamma   90.00
#
_symmetry.space_group_name_H-M   'P 1'
#
loop_
_entity.id
_entity.type
_entity.pdbx_description
1 polymer ?
#
loop_
_entity_poly.entity_id
_entity_poly.type
_entity_poly.pdbx_seq_one_letter_code
_entity_poly.pdbx_strand_id
1 'polypeptide(L)'
;MVDSVQNYVRHTAHVYEADVVLRDADTFVPAGYIEYRDALWNSEDHVMAQPLVPEQLYVRSDAYVTVVDNGLSKHSMSNYLALPLCTEPDADGRWISADNLPFNASLALPPDNYNRVWLPYDCRLHRYSYQEFAQCLQQKHSLVHWFGDSNTRRALKKITTLGKWCSRPDEVDTQLCICNDNAEGFGSYSKQVSVIPLDIDPVTGGTPPLDSQQLGTVAANSSRIILFKWGGLTTLNNPPWESTFSPSFTQMGTPSVAIFALVNWDVAFSSRSFFTQQVEMLIEHVARTYPTSTDIVIRTGQYFCCTYDINPQLKRKYSRLRNQYFSQYLVDEFNAR
;
A
#
# COMPACT_ATOMS: atom_id res chain seq x y z
N MET A 1 3.96 -28.92 -27.32
CA MET A 1 4.00 -28.13 -26.08
C MET A 1 5.05 -28.75 -25.21
N VAL A 2 6.20 -28.08 -25.09
CA VAL A 2 7.31 -28.57 -24.27
C VAL A 2 6.92 -28.29 -22.82
N ASP A 3 6.79 -29.33 -22.00
CA ASP A 3 6.69 -29.19 -20.56
C ASP A 3 7.92 -28.41 -20.08
N SER A 4 7.73 -27.12 -19.82
CA SER A 4 8.71 -26.32 -19.11
C SER A 4 8.88 -26.97 -17.75
N VAL A 5 10.05 -27.59 -17.52
CA VAL A 5 10.43 -28.15 -16.22
C VAL A 5 10.08 -27.11 -15.15
N GLN A 6 9.06 -27.42 -14.35
CA GLN A 6 8.51 -26.48 -13.39
C GLN A 6 9.56 -26.24 -12.30
N ASN A 7 9.84 -24.97 -12.02
CA ASN A 7 10.88 -24.49 -11.09
C ASN A 7 10.61 -24.81 -9.59
N TYR A 8 9.76 -25.79 -9.28
CA TYR A 8 9.49 -26.25 -7.91
C TYR A 8 10.32 -27.47 -7.49
N VAL A 9 11.15 -28.04 -8.38
CA VAL A 9 11.99 -29.17 -8.01
C VAL A 9 12.98 -28.71 -6.94
N ARG A 10 12.81 -29.23 -5.72
CA ARG A 10 13.54 -28.90 -4.49
C ARG A 10 15.08 -29.00 -4.59
N HIS A 11 15.59 -29.51 -5.71
CA HIS A 11 17.00 -29.80 -5.95
C HIS A 11 17.66 -28.92 -7.03
N THR A 12 16.92 -27.99 -7.64
CA THR A 12 17.46 -27.00 -8.59
C THR A 12 17.46 -25.63 -7.93
N ALA A 13 18.60 -25.27 -7.33
CA ALA A 13 18.85 -23.91 -6.86
C ALA A 13 19.25 -23.04 -8.06
N HIS A 14 18.54 -21.93 -8.26
CA HIS A 14 18.95 -20.91 -9.20
C HIS A 14 19.63 -19.78 -8.43
N VAL A 15 20.91 -19.55 -8.73
CA VAL A 15 21.68 -18.45 -8.15
C VAL A 15 21.55 -17.26 -9.10
N TYR A 16 21.12 -16.13 -8.57
CA TYR A 16 21.05 -14.86 -9.29
C TYR A 16 22.14 -13.94 -8.75
N GLU A 17 22.87 -13.31 -9.66
CA GLU A 17 23.73 -12.18 -9.34
C GLU A 17 22.87 -10.91 -9.33
N ALA A 18 23.07 -10.07 -8.33
CA ALA A 18 22.38 -8.79 -8.20
C ALA A 18 23.33 -7.75 -7.62
N ASP A 19 23.27 -6.54 -8.17
CA ASP A 19 23.99 -5.40 -7.62
C ASP A 19 23.21 -4.81 -6.44
N VAL A 20 23.94 -4.48 -5.37
CA VAL A 20 23.38 -3.78 -4.21
C VAL A 20 23.94 -2.36 -4.17
N VAL A 21 23.04 -1.37 -4.24
CA VAL A 21 23.39 0.04 -4.13
C VAL A 21 23.18 0.50 -2.69
N LEU A 22 24.27 0.75 -1.96
CA LEU A 22 24.25 1.27 -0.60
C LEU A 22 24.40 2.79 -0.63
N ARG A 23 23.31 3.52 -0.37
CA ARG A 23 23.26 4.99 -0.49
C ARG A 23 23.54 5.73 0.82
N ASP A 24 23.27 5.07 1.95
CA ASP A 24 23.38 5.66 3.29
C ASP A 24 24.70 5.30 3.95
N ALA A 25 25.25 6.21 4.75
CA ALA A 25 26.41 5.92 5.57
C ALA A 25 26.02 5.05 6.76
N ASP A 26 26.49 3.81 6.73
CA ASP A 26 26.34 2.84 7.81
C ASP A 26 27.29 1.65 7.57
N THR A 27 27.32 0.72 8.52
CA THR A 27 27.91 -0.61 8.35
C THR A 27 26.82 -1.62 8.00
N PHE A 28 26.89 -2.14 6.79
CA PHE A 28 25.96 -3.13 6.27
C PHE A 28 26.55 -4.53 6.41
N VAL A 29 25.79 -5.43 7.04
CA VAL A 29 26.11 -6.85 7.15
C VAL A 29 25.18 -7.63 6.22
N PRO A 30 25.70 -8.33 5.19
CA PRO A 30 24.86 -9.09 4.29
C PRO A 30 24.23 -10.28 5.02
N ALA A 31 22.97 -10.56 4.68
CA ALA A 31 22.26 -11.77 5.07
C ALA A 31 21.70 -12.42 3.80
N GLY A 32 21.97 -13.72 3.63
CA GLY A 32 21.49 -14.49 2.49
C GLY A 32 20.35 -15.43 2.91
N TYR A 33 19.35 -15.58 2.05
CA TYR A 33 18.21 -16.45 2.27
C TYR A 33 17.82 -17.18 0.98
N ILE A 34 17.40 -18.44 1.09
CA ILE A 34 16.77 -19.18 -0.01
C ILE A 34 15.27 -18.90 0.03
N GLU A 35 14.74 -18.33 -1.05
CA GLU A 35 13.30 -18.19 -1.28
C GLU A 35 12.86 -19.14 -2.40
N TYR A 36 11.78 -19.90 -2.16
CA TYR A 36 11.19 -20.78 -3.18
C TYR A 36 10.41 -19.95 -4.21
N ARG A 37 10.29 -20.41 -5.46
CA ARG A 37 9.62 -19.65 -6.54
C ARG A 37 8.09 -19.77 -6.53
N ASP A 38 7.41 -18.82 -7.18
CA ASP A 38 5.95 -18.68 -7.41
C ASP A 38 5.05 -18.30 -6.25
N ALA A 39 5.61 -17.87 -5.12
CA ALA A 39 4.79 -17.32 -4.05
C ALA A 39 3.70 -18.33 -3.57
N LEU A 40 3.92 -19.64 -3.71
CA LEU A 40 2.89 -20.64 -3.41
C LEU A 40 2.68 -20.87 -1.90
N TRP A 41 3.65 -20.50 -1.06
CA TRP A 41 3.67 -20.86 0.36
C TRP A 41 2.65 -20.16 1.27
N ASN A 42 1.88 -19.20 0.75
CA ASN A 42 0.87 -18.44 1.51
C ASN A 42 -0.55 -18.55 0.93
N SER A 43 -0.78 -19.29 -0.16
CA SER A 43 -2.14 -19.39 -0.73
C SER A 43 -3.08 -20.15 0.21
N GLU A 44 -4.32 -19.68 0.35
CA GLU A 44 -5.35 -20.35 1.14
C GLU A 44 -5.71 -21.74 0.58
N ASP A 45 -5.57 -21.95 -0.73
CA ASP A 45 -5.86 -23.22 -1.40
C ASP A 45 -4.88 -24.34 -1.02
N HIS A 46 -3.74 -23.99 -0.42
CA HIS A 46 -2.81 -24.95 0.13
C HIS A 46 -3.11 -25.15 1.62
N VAL A 47 -3.90 -26.20 1.91
CA VAL A 47 -4.36 -26.64 3.25
C VAL A 47 -3.22 -26.85 4.27
N MET A 48 -1.97 -26.87 3.79
CA MET A 48 -0.76 -26.93 4.59
C MET A 48 0.17 -25.79 4.16
N ALA A 49 -0.25 -24.54 4.41
CA ALA A 49 0.59 -23.36 4.25
C ALA A 49 1.95 -23.67 4.91
N GLN A 50 2.98 -23.80 4.09
CA GLN A 50 4.28 -24.20 4.61
C GLN A 50 4.85 -22.99 5.35
N PRO A 51 5.24 -23.10 6.63
CA PRO A 51 6.00 -22.04 7.28
C PRO A 51 7.21 -21.69 6.44
N LEU A 52 7.18 -20.55 5.77
CA LEU A 52 8.37 -20.03 5.14
C LEU A 52 9.21 -19.36 6.24
N VAL A 53 10.04 -20.15 6.90
CA VAL A 53 11.28 -19.62 7.45
C VAL A 53 12.27 -19.71 6.29
N PRO A 54 12.63 -18.59 5.63
CA PRO A 54 13.63 -18.64 4.59
C PRO A 54 14.88 -19.35 5.13
N GLU A 55 15.41 -20.31 4.38
CA GLU A 55 16.62 -21.01 4.81
C GLU A 55 17.78 -20.02 4.74
N GLN A 56 18.38 -19.73 5.89
CA GLN A 56 19.48 -18.79 5.96
C GLN A 56 20.71 -19.40 5.30
N LEU A 57 21.26 -18.69 4.32
CA LEU A 57 22.53 -19.04 3.72
C LEU A 57 23.67 -18.66 4.66
N TYR A 58 24.72 -19.47 4.67
CA TYR A 58 25.96 -19.08 5.35
C TYR A 58 26.55 -17.85 4.65
N VAL A 59 26.61 -16.75 5.39
CA VAL A 59 27.37 -15.56 5.02
C VAL A 59 28.52 -15.46 6.00
N ARG A 60 29.73 -15.22 5.50
CA ARG A 60 30.91 -15.10 6.36
C ARG A 60 30.72 -13.95 7.35
N SER A 61 31.09 -14.16 8.61
CA SER A 61 30.94 -13.16 9.68
C SER A 61 31.81 -11.90 9.49
N ASP A 62 32.85 -11.99 8.68
CA ASP A 62 33.72 -10.88 8.32
C ASP A 62 33.28 -10.16 7.03
N ALA A 63 32.17 -10.60 6.40
CA ALA A 63 31.57 -9.87 5.31
C ALA A 63 30.79 -8.69 5.88
N TYR A 64 31.33 -7.49 5.72
CA TYR A 64 30.60 -6.25 5.97
C TYR A 64 31.08 -5.18 4.99
N VAL A 65 30.20 -4.23 4.69
CA VAL A 65 30.52 -3.07 3.86
C VAL A 65 30.25 -1.84 4.72
N THR A 66 31.25 -0.99 4.89
CA THR A 66 31.06 0.31 5.56
C THR A 66 30.97 1.39 4.50
N VAL A 67 29.86 2.10 4.48
CA VAL A 67 29.66 3.29 3.66
C VAL A 67 29.86 4.50 4.56
N VAL A 68 30.68 5.45 4.09
CA VAL A 68 30.96 6.69 4.81
C VAL A 68 30.44 7.86 4.00
N ASP A 69 29.72 8.76 4.66
CA ASP A 69 29.26 10.01 4.05
C ASP A 69 30.33 11.08 4.26
N ASN A 70 30.91 11.56 3.17
CA ASN A 70 31.87 12.66 3.16
C ASN A 70 31.21 14.02 2.88
N GLY A 71 29.88 14.09 2.85
CA GLY A 71 29.08 15.28 2.54
C GLY A 71 29.01 15.63 1.05
N LEU A 72 29.79 14.96 0.20
CA LEU A 72 29.80 15.20 -1.25
C LEU A 72 28.71 14.41 -1.98
N SER A 73 28.16 13.37 -1.35
CA SER A 73 27.09 12.58 -1.93
C SER A 73 25.79 13.41 -2.04
N LYS A 74 25.13 13.38 -3.20
CA LYS A 74 23.77 13.95 -3.33
C LYS A 74 22.75 13.28 -2.38
N HIS A 75 23.04 12.06 -1.92
CA HIS A 75 22.22 11.32 -0.97
C HIS A 75 22.57 11.62 0.49
N SER A 76 23.61 12.44 0.74
CA SER A 76 23.95 12.88 2.10
C SER A 76 22.74 13.51 2.78
N MET A 77 22.56 13.22 4.07
CA MET A 77 21.43 13.76 4.84
C MET A 77 21.45 15.29 4.92
N SER A 78 22.65 15.90 4.94
CA SER A 78 22.80 17.36 4.95
C SER A 78 22.31 18.01 3.66
N ASN A 79 22.26 17.25 2.56
CA ASN A 79 21.87 17.74 1.22
C ASN A 79 20.37 17.55 0.94
N TYR A 80 19.61 16.86 1.81
CA TYR A 80 18.22 16.50 1.57
C TYR A 80 17.31 17.71 1.27
N LEU A 81 17.44 18.80 2.03
CA LEU A 81 16.61 20.00 1.81
C LEU A 81 16.92 20.75 0.51
N ALA A 82 18.07 20.48 -0.11
CA ALA A 82 18.44 21.03 -1.41
C ALA A 82 17.88 20.22 -2.58
N LEU A 83 17.30 19.04 -2.32
CA LEU A 83 16.66 18.24 -3.36
C LEU A 83 15.42 18.95 -3.93
N PRO A 84 15.10 18.73 -5.22
CA PRO A 84 13.86 19.23 -5.80
C PRO A 84 12.64 18.57 -5.13
N LEU A 85 11.46 19.20 -5.26
CA LEU A 85 10.22 18.56 -4.81
C LEU A 85 9.94 17.33 -5.68
N CYS A 86 9.44 16.25 -5.06
CA CYS A 86 9.02 15.06 -5.79
C CYS A 86 7.85 15.40 -6.73
N THR A 87 7.95 15.01 -7.99
CA THR A 87 6.87 15.11 -8.99
C THR A 87 6.09 13.81 -9.13
N GLU A 88 6.72 12.68 -8.79
CA GLU A 88 6.14 11.35 -8.87
C GLU A 88 5.79 10.80 -7.48
N PRO A 89 4.75 9.95 -7.38
CA PRO A 89 4.52 9.13 -6.20
C PRO A 89 5.61 8.04 -6.05
N ASP A 90 5.69 7.42 -4.87
CA ASP A 90 6.51 6.22 -4.62
C ASP A 90 8.02 6.35 -4.90
N ALA A 91 8.61 7.50 -4.53
CA ALA A 91 10.04 7.72 -4.69
C ALA A 91 10.87 6.85 -3.72
N ASP A 92 11.89 6.16 -4.26
CA ASP A 92 12.88 5.40 -3.50
C ASP A 92 13.52 6.25 -2.40
N GLY A 93 13.70 5.64 -1.22
CA GLY A 93 14.11 6.39 -0.04
C GLY A 93 14.53 5.52 1.13
N ARG A 94 14.49 6.15 2.31
CA ARG A 94 14.95 5.58 3.57
C ARG A 94 14.08 6.03 4.73
N TRP A 95 13.96 5.15 5.73
CA TRP A 95 13.37 5.47 7.03
C TRP A 95 14.45 5.94 7.98
N ILE A 96 14.29 7.15 8.53
CA ILE A 96 15.28 7.78 9.41
C ILE A 96 14.58 8.21 10.69
N SER A 97 15.22 7.98 11.84
CA SER A 97 14.71 8.53 13.11
C SER A 97 14.59 10.05 13.01
N ALA A 98 13.44 10.60 13.40
CA ALA A 98 13.21 12.04 13.41
C ALA A 98 14.24 12.77 14.29
N ASP A 99 14.76 12.11 15.33
CA ASP A 99 15.79 12.63 16.23
C ASP A 99 17.17 12.74 15.57
N ASN A 100 17.40 11.99 14.48
CA ASN A 100 18.67 11.95 13.76
C ASN A 100 18.71 12.92 12.56
N LEU A 101 17.66 13.72 12.36
CA LEU A 101 17.60 14.66 11.24
C LEU A 101 18.58 15.83 11.48
N PRO A 102 19.43 16.18 10.50
CA PRO A 102 20.32 17.33 10.59
C PRO A 102 19.60 18.66 10.32
N PHE A 103 18.26 18.64 10.28
CA PHE A 103 17.39 19.76 10.01
C PHE A 103 16.11 19.66 10.85
N ASN A 104 15.32 20.73 10.88
CA ASN A 104 14.06 20.74 11.62
C ASN A 104 13.09 19.68 11.08
N ALA A 105 12.70 18.72 11.92
CA ALA A 105 11.77 17.65 11.59
C ALA A 105 10.42 18.14 11.01
N SER A 106 10.01 19.39 11.30
CA SER A 106 8.80 19.97 10.72
C SER A 106 8.84 20.12 9.20
N LEU A 107 10.04 20.13 8.61
CA LEU A 107 10.28 20.21 7.17
C LEU A 107 10.19 18.85 6.46
N ALA A 108 10.10 17.76 7.22
CA ALA A 108 9.79 16.42 6.70
C ALA A 108 8.30 16.10 6.85
N LEU A 109 7.89 14.95 6.33
CA LEU A 109 6.59 14.37 6.68
C LEU A 109 6.53 14.05 8.18
N PRO A 110 5.34 14.03 8.79
CA PRO A 110 5.18 13.59 10.17
C PRO A 110 5.77 12.18 10.37
N PRO A 111 6.41 11.90 11.53
CA PRO A 111 6.96 10.58 11.79
C PRO A 111 5.87 9.51 11.96
N ASP A 112 6.27 8.26 11.74
CA ASP A 112 5.48 7.09 12.08
C ASP A 112 5.42 6.85 13.60
N ASN A 113 4.77 5.75 14.01
CA ASN A 113 4.65 5.36 15.42
C ASN A 113 5.98 4.90 16.05
N TYR A 114 7.06 4.79 15.27
CA TYR A 114 8.42 4.48 15.74
C TYR A 114 9.34 5.71 15.70
N ASN A 115 8.77 6.91 15.61
CA ASN A 115 9.49 8.17 15.45
C ASN A 115 10.38 8.22 14.19
N ARG A 116 9.97 7.58 13.09
CA ARG A 116 10.72 7.55 11.83
C ARG A 116 10.01 8.31 10.73
N VAL A 117 10.77 9.01 9.91
CA VAL A 117 10.29 9.70 8.70
C VAL A 117 10.82 9.02 7.45
N TRP A 118 10.00 8.99 6.40
CA TRP A 118 10.43 8.54 5.07
C TRP A 118 11.02 9.71 4.28
N LEU A 119 12.26 9.57 3.82
CA LEU A 119 12.99 10.56 3.03
C LEU A 119 13.41 9.94 1.69
N PRO A 120 12.87 10.41 0.55
CA PRO A 120 13.34 9.93 -0.75
C PRO A 120 14.78 10.37 -1.06
N TYR A 121 15.48 9.59 -1.87
CA TYR A 121 16.90 9.82 -2.17
C TYR A 121 17.16 10.92 -3.19
N ASP A 122 16.21 11.16 -4.09
CA ASP A 122 16.39 11.98 -5.29
C ASP A 122 15.45 13.20 -5.32
N CYS A 123 14.53 13.29 -4.36
CA CYS A 123 13.60 14.40 -4.21
C CYS A 123 13.15 14.55 -2.75
N ARG A 124 12.55 15.69 -2.40
CA ARG A 124 11.93 15.92 -1.10
C ARG A 124 10.41 15.97 -1.21
N LEU A 125 9.74 15.36 -0.24
CA LEU A 125 8.27 15.33 -0.22
C LEU A 125 7.74 16.69 0.20
N HIS A 126 6.68 17.14 -0.47
CA HIS A 126 5.94 18.32 -0.03
C HIS A 126 4.95 17.92 1.06
N ARG A 127 5.01 18.60 2.20
CA ARG A 127 4.06 18.37 3.28
C ARG A 127 2.77 19.14 3.00
N TYR A 128 1.67 18.41 2.82
CA TYR A 128 0.33 18.98 2.82
C TYR A 128 -0.37 18.66 4.14
N SER A 129 -1.07 19.64 4.70
CA SER A 129 -2.04 19.42 5.77
C SER A 129 -3.26 18.68 5.22
N TYR A 130 -3.99 17.99 6.09
CA TYR A 130 -5.25 17.34 5.71
C TYR A 130 -6.31 18.34 5.23
N GLN A 131 -6.27 19.57 5.74
CA GLN A 131 -7.13 20.66 5.28
C GLN A 131 -6.81 21.05 3.83
N GLU A 132 -5.54 21.25 3.50
CA GLU A 132 -5.10 21.54 2.12
C GLU A 132 -5.43 20.38 1.17
N PHE A 133 -5.26 19.14 1.63
CA PHE A 133 -5.67 17.96 0.87
C PHE A 133 -7.18 17.95 0.59
N ALA A 134 -8.02 18.20 1.59
CA ALA A 134 -9.47 18.27 1.43
C ALA A 134 -9.89 19.43 0.49
N GLN A 135 -9.24 20.59 0.58
CA GLN A 135 -9.46 21.71 -0.36
C GLN A 135 -9.09 21.31 -1.80
N CYS A 136 -7.95 20.64 -1.99
CA CYS A 136 -7.52 20.15 -3.29
C CYS A 136 -8.54 19.16 -3.89
N LEU A 137 -9.04 18.23 -3.07
CA LEU A 137 -10.10 17.31 -3.49
C LEU A 137 -11.37 18.06 -3.93
N GLN A 138 -11.84 19.04 -3.16
CA GLN A 138 -13.02 19.84 -3.53
C GLN A 138 -12.84 20.61 -4.84
N GLN A 139 -11.62 21.09 -5.12
CA GLN A 139 -11.33 21.89 -6.31
C GLN A 139 -11.13 21.05 -7.57
N LYS A 140 -10.50 19.87 -7.44
CA LYS A 140 -10.07 19.05 -8.59
C LYS A 140 -10.88 17.79 -8.78
N HIS A 141 -11.37 17.21 -7.70
CA HIS A 141 -11.96 15.87 -7.68
C HIS A 141 -13.28 15.86 -6.91
N SER A 142 -14.34 16.33 -7.56
CA SER A 142 -15.69 16.35 -6.97
C SER A 142 -16.17 14.95 -6.59
N LEU A 143 -15.81 13.93 -7.37
CA LEU A 143 -16.13 12.54 -7.10
C LEU A 143 -14.88 11.67 -7.27
N VAL A 144 -14.63 10.85 -6.25
CA VAL A 144 -13.54 9.88 -6.16
C VAL A 144 -14.14 8.50 -5.89
N HIS A 145 -13.78 7.51 -6.70
CA HIS A 145 -14.02 6.12 -6.37
C HIS A 145 -12.75 5.54 -5.74
N TRP A 146 -12.84 4.99 -4.54
CA TRP A 146 -11.68 4.42 -3.85
C TRP A 146 -11.96 2.99 -3.47
N PHE A 147 -11.23 2.07 -4.08
CA PHE A 147 -11.32 0.66 -3.80
C PHE A 147 -10.19 0.24 -2.86
N GLY A 148 -10.52 -0.54 -1.84
CA GLY A 148 -9.49 -1.17 -1.02
C GLY A 148 -9.98 -1.84 0.25
N ASP A 149 -9.00 -2.29 1.02
CA ASP A 149 -9.16 -3.12 2.20
C ASP A 149 -9.15 -2.29 3.51
N SER A 150 -8.82 -2.95 4.62
CA SER A 150 -8.63 -2.32 5.92
C SER A 150 -7.54 -1.22 5.92
N ASN A 151 -6.53 -1.27 5.05
CA ASN A 151 -5.48 -0.24 4.96
C ASN A 151 -5.98 1.04 4.29
N THR A 152 -6.86 0.93 3.28
CA THR A 152 -7.57 2.08 2.72
C THR A 152 -8.48 2.72 3.75
N ARG A 153 -9.20 1.92 4.53
CA ARG A 153 -10.01 2.44 5.64
C ARG A 153 -9.20 3.26 6.63
N ARG A 154 -7.99 2.82 7.02
CA ARG A 154 -7.09 3.58 7.91
C ARG A 154 -6.64 4.92 7.32
N ALA A 155 -6.32 4.93 6.02
CA ALA A 155 -6.03 6.18 5.32
C ALA A 155 -7.22 7.14 5.37
N LEU A 156 -8.44 6.62 5.15
CA LEU A 156 -9.66 7.41 5.23
C LEU A 156 -9.97 7.91 6.65
N LYS A 157 -9.70 7.13 7.69
CA LYS A 157 -9.80 7.61 9.08
C LYS A 157 -8.91 8.81 9.34
N LYS A 158 -7.65 8.77 8.88
CA LYS A 158 -6.77 9.95 8.95
C LYS A 158 -7.35 11.13 8.17
N ILE A 159 -7.78 10.92 6.93
CA ILE A 159 -8.32 11.99 6.06
C ILE A 159 -9.55 12.66 6.69
N THR A 160 -10.55 11.86 7.05
CA THR A 160 -11.83 12.34 7.57
C THR A 160 -11.77 12.90 8.98
N THR A 161 -10.71 12.63 9.75
CA THR A 161 -10.48 13.27 11.05
C THR A 161 -9.51 14.45 10.95
N LEU A 162 -9.16 14.87 9.73
CA LEU A 162 -8.15 15.91 9.47
C LEU A 162 -6.82 15.62 10.17
N GLY A 163 -6.42 14.36 10.19
CA GLY A 163 -5.19 13.87 10.80
C GLY A 163 -5.26 13.62 12.28
N LYS A 164 -6.42 13.74 12.95
CA LYS A 164 -6.53 13.56 14.41
C LYS A 164 -6.53 12.09 14.85
N TRP A 165 -7.04 11.17 14.04
CA TRP A 165 -7.09 9.74 14.39
C TRP A 165 -5.69 9.20 14.64
N CYS A 166 -5.41 8.59 15.81
CA CYS A 166 -4.09 8.04 16.14
C CYS A 166 -2.94 9.06 16.03
N SER A 167 -3.15 10.24 16.61
CA SER A 167 -2.14 11.32 16.62
C SER A 167 -1.83 11.85 18.01
N ARG A 168 -2.59 11.42 19.03
CA ARG A 168 -2.27 11.78 20.42
C ARG A 168 -1.19 10.83 20.95
N PRO A 169 -0.21 11.30 21.75
CA PRO A 169 0.85 10.44 22.28
C PRO A 169 0.35 9.24 23.10
N ASP A 170 -0.83 9.34 23.74
CA ASP A 170 -1.46 8.23 24.46
C ASP A 170 -2.15 7.20 23.55
N GLU A 171 -2.34 7.51 22.26
CA GLU A 171 -3.01 6.65 21.29
C GLU A 171 -2.04 5.84 20.43
N VAL A 172 -0.84 6.37 20.12
CA VAL A 172 0.04 5.82 19.08
C VAL A 172 0.42 4.36 19.28
N ASP A 173 0.53 3.93 20.53
CA ASP A 173 0.89 2.55 20.91
C ASP A 173 -0.32 1.65 21.22
N THR A 174 -1.54 2.18 21.13
CA THR A 174 -2.74 1.38 21.35
C THR A 174 -2.93 0.37 20.23
N GLN A 175 -3.50 -0.79 20.54
CA GLN A 175 -3.80 -1.84 19.56
C GLN A 175 -4.59 -1.29 18.35
N LEU A 176 -5.51 -0.36 18.59
CA LEU A 176 -6.27 0.31 17.53
C LEU A 176 -5.32 1.02 16.54
N CYS A 177 -4.36 1.79 17.05
CA CYS A 177 -3.43 2.54 16.21
C CYS A 177 -2.34 1.69 15.57
N ILE A 178 -1.94 0.58 16.21
CA ILE A 178 -1.05 -0.43 15.61
C ILE A 178 -1.81 -1.47 14.76
N CYS A 179 -2.81 -0.99 14.04
CA CYS A 179 -3.47 -1.71 12.96
C CYS A 179 -4.43 -2.83 13.44
N ASN A 180 -4.87 -2.85 14.70
CA ASN A 180 -5.95 -3.72 15.21
C ASN A 180 -7.26 -2.96 15.44
N ASP A 181 -7.69 -2.23 14.40
CA ASP A 181 -8.82 -1.30 14.40
C ASP A 181 -10.08 -1.87 13.73
N ASN A 182 -10.15 -3.20 13.55
CA ASN A 182 -11.24 -3.90 12.87
C ASN A 182 -12.59 -3.76 13.56
N ALA A 183 -12.61 -3.54 14.88
CA ALA A 183 -13.81 -3.32 15.68
C ALA A 183 -14.25 -1.84 15.73
N GLU A 184 -13.42 -0.90 15.27
CA GLU A 184 -13.71 0.53 15.34
C GLU A 184 -14.77 0.92 14.31
N GLY A 185 -15.86 1.53 14.80
CA GLY A 185 -16.93 2.08 13.97
C GLY A 185 -16.48 3.34 13.26
N PHE A 186 -15.96 3.19 12.04
CA PHE A 186 -15.69 4.31 11.16
C PHE A 186 -16.69 4.30 10.00
N GLY A 187 -17.55 5.32 9.93
CA GLY A 187 -18.49 5.52 8.82
C GLY A 187 -19.36 4.30 8.51
N SER A 188 -19.81 3.55 9.51
CA SER A 188 -20.59 2.32 9.34
C SER A 188 -19.90 1.26 8.46
N TYR A 189 -18.62 0.97 8.70
CA TYR A 189 -17.97 -0.31 8.32
C TYR A 189 -18.57 -1.50 9.10
N SER A 190 -19.89 -1.67 9.03
CA SER A 190 -20.50 -2.95 9.31
C SER A 190 -19.93 -3.93 8.28
N LYS A 191 -19.59 -5.16 8.69
CA LYS A 191 -19.02 -6.17 7.78
C LYS A 191 -19.89 -6.41 6.54
N GLN A 192 -21.18 -6.08 6.65
CA GLN A 192 -22.23 -6.19 5.65
C GLN A 192 -22.28 -5.03 4.64
N VAL A 193 -21.60 -3.90 4.88
CA VAL A 193 -21.61 -2.73 3.99
C VAL A 193 -20.39 -2.80 3.07
N SER A 194 -20.62 -2.92 1.76
CA SER A 194 -19.58 -2.96 0.72
C SER A 194 -19.27 -1.59 0.12
N VAL A 195 -20.13 -0.59 0.33
CA VAL A 195 -20.02 0.75 -0.25
C VAL A 195 -20.26 1.80 0.83
N ILE A 196 -19.34 2.75 0.97
CA ILE A 196 -19.40 3.80 1.99
C ILE A 196 -19.13 5.15 1.32
N PRO A 197 -20.16 6.00 1.14
CA PRO A 197 -19.96 7.36 0.67
C PRO A 197 -19.53 8.28 1.82
N LEU A 198 -18.57 9.15 1.55
CA LEU A 198 -18.01 10.12 2.50
C LEU A 198 -17.91 11.48 1.80
N ASP A 199 -18.65 12.47 2.29
CA ASP A 199 -18.45 13.86 1.91
C ASP A 199 -17.24 14.42 2.66
N ILE A 200 -16.33 15.06 1.92
CA ILE A 200 -15.08 15.60 2.45
C ILE A 200 -15.17 17.12 2.52
N ASP A 201 -14.92 17.63 3.72
CA ASP A 201 -14.91 19.04 4.08
C ASP A 201 -13.57 19.43 4.74
N PRO A 202 -12.95 20.56 4.34
CA PRO A 202 -11.66 20.97 4.87
C PRO A 202 -11.68 21.47 6.32
N VAL A 203 -12.86 21.75 6.88
CA VAL A 203 -13.04 22.24 8.25
C VAL A 203 -13.47 21.11 9.19
N THR A 204 -14.44 20.31 8.78
CA THR A 204 -15.01 19.24 9.62
C THR A 204 -14.45 17.86 9.31
N GLY A 205 -13.72 17.69 8.20
CA GLY A 205 -13.21 16.39 7.78
C GLY A 205 -14.24 15.60 6.99
N GLY A 206 -14.53 14.36 7.38
CA GLY A 206 -15.45 13.49 6.65
C GLY A 206 -16.79 13.33 7.34
N THR A 207 -17.88 13.44 6.59
CA THR A 207 -19.24 13.19 7.06
C THR A 207 -20.00 12.25 6.12
N PRO A 208 -20.95 11.43 6.61
CA PRO A 208 -21.88 10.74 5.73
C PRO A 208 -22.67 11.75 4.89
N PRO A 209 -23.00 11.43 3.62
CA PRO A 209 -23.79 12.32 2.79
C PRO A 209 -25.23 12.45 3.31
N LEU A 210 -25.83 13.64 3.10
CA LEU A 210 -27.21 13.91 3.51
C LEU A 210 -28.25 13.12 2.69
N ASP A 211 -27.95 12.85 1.42
CA ASP A 211 -28.78 12.03 0.53
C ASP A 211 -28.02 10.77 0.10
N SER A 212 -28.42 9.63 0.65
CA SER A 212 -27.83 8.33 0.31
C SER A 212 -28.43 7.70 -0.96
N GLN A 213 -29.47 8.30 -1.56
CA GLN A 213 -30.10 7.75 -2.77
C GLN A 213 -29.40 8.21 -4.06
N GLN A 214 -28.69 9.34 -4.04
CA GLN A 214 -27.94 9.85 -5.19
C GLN A 214 -26.45 9.96 -4.90
N LEU A 215 -25.79 8.80 -4.79
CA LEU A 215 -24.38 8.73 -4.42
C LEU A 215 -23.46 9.45 -5.42
N GLY A 216 -23.79 9.42 -6.71
CA GLY A 216 -23.01 10.07 -7.76
C GLY A 216 -23.22 11.57 -7.93
N THR A 217 -24.24 12.16 -7.29
CA THR A 217 -24.48 13.61 -7.39
C THR A 217 -23.79 14.31 -6.23
N VAL A 218 -22.74 15.07 -6.55
CA VAL A 218 -21.98 15.86 -5.57
C VAL A 218 -22.29 17.35 -5.76
N ALA A 219 -22.55 18.05 -4.66
CA ALA A 219 -22.81 19.49 -4.70
C ALA A 219 -21.58 20.25 -5.24
N ALA A 220 -21.82 21.41 -5.87
CA ALA A 220 -20.73 22.29 -6.30
C ALA A 220 -19.80 22.65 -5.12
N ASN A 221 -18.50 22.74 -5.38
CA ASN A 221 -17.47 22.98 -4.36
C ASN A 221 -17.42 21.94 -3.23
N SER A 222 -17.93 20.74 -3.48
CA SER A 222 -17.84 19.61 -2.54
C SER A 222 -17.06 18.46 -3.19
N SER A 223 -16.48 17.60 -2.37
CA SER A 223 -15.86 16.35 -2.81
C SER A 223 -16.50 15.18 -2.08
N ARG A 224 -16.72 14.09 -2.80
CA ARG A 224 -17.20 12.82 -2.25
C ARG A 224 -16.22 11.72 -2.60
N ILE A 225 -15.86 10.94 -1.59
CA ILE A 225 -15.20 9.65 -1.76
C ILE A 225 -16.24 8.56 -1.61
N ILE A 226 -16.44 7.76 -2.66
CA ILE A 226 -17.19 6.51 -2.57
C ILE A 226 -16.17 5.41 -2.35
N LEU A 227 -16.11 4.92 -1.12
CA LEU A 227 -15.26 3.80 -0.75
C LEU A 227 -15.97 2.50 -1.07
N PHE A 228 -15.28 1.65 -1.81
CA PHE A 228 -15.69 0.29 -2.09
C PHE A 228 -14.80 -0.64 -1.27
N LYS A 229 -15.41 -1.37 -0.34
CA LYS A 229 -14.72 -2.41 0.40
C LYS A 229 -14.31 -3.50 -0.59
N TRP A 230 -13.02 -3.63 -0.77
CA TRP A 230 -12.41 -4.57 -1.69
C TRP A 230 -11.44 -5.43 -0.88
N GLY A 231 -11.87 -6.65 -0.57
CA GLY A 231 -11.00 -7.63 0.07
C GLY A 231 -10.06 -8.26 -0.96
N GLY A 232 -8.85 -8.65 -0.55
CA GLY A 232 -7.98 -9.39 -1.47
C GLY A 232 -8.55 -10.76 -1.83
N LEU A 233 -7.87 -11.41 -2.76
CA LEU A 233 -8.15 -12.73 -3.32
C LEU A 233 -8.04 -13.83 -2.26
N THR A 234 -9.04 -13.90 -1.39
CA THR A 234 -9.16 -14.86 -0.29
C THR A 234 -10.49 -15.56 -0.40
N THR A 235 -10.56 -16.83 -0.04
CA THR A 235 -11.80 -17.63 0.07
C THR A 235 -12.89 -16.94 0.89
N LEU A 236 -12.52 -16.12 1.89
CA LEU A 236 -13.44 -15.38 2.75
C LEU A 236 -14.06 -14.12 2.10
N ASN A 237 -13.46 -13.61 1.02
CA ASN A 237 -13.84 -12.34 0.40
C ASN A 237 -14.59 -12.52 -0.93
N ASN A 238 -15.10 -13.72 -1.23
CA ASN A 238 -15.83 -14.07 -2.45
C ASN A 238 -15.18 -13.50 -3.74
N PRO A 239 -13.94 -13.92 -4.08
CA PRO A 239 -13.40 -13.67 -5.42
C PRO A 239 -14.37 -14.23 -6.48
N PRO A 240 -14.37 -13.70 -7.71
CA PRO A 240 -13.42 -12.73 -8.28
C PRO A 240 -13.76 -11.25 -7.98
N TRP A 241 -12.78 -10.37 -8.19
CA TRP A 241 -12.94 -8.92 -8.05
C TRP A 241 -14.02 -8.32 -8.95
N GLU A 242 -14.31 -8.97 -10.07
CA GLU A 242 -15.39 -8.63 -11.02
C GLU A 242 -16.74 -8.36 -10.32
N SER A 243 -17.06 -9.11 -9.26
CA SER A 243 -18.32 -8.95 -8.53
C SER A 243 -18.52 -7.55 -7.94
N THR A 244 -17.43 -6.79 -7.75
CA THR A 244 -17.44 -5.40 -7.25
C THR A 244 -17.93 -4.40 -8.31
N PHE A 245 -17.80 -4.74 -9.60
CA PHE A 245 -18.20 -3.90 -10.74
C PHE A 245 -19.64 -4.19 -11.20
N SER A 246 -20.52 -4.54 -10.27
CA SER A 246 -21.91 -4.90 -10.57
C SER A 246 -22.68 -3.77 -11.28
N PRO A 247 -23.78 -4.04 -12.00
CA PRO A 247 -24.51 -3.01 -12.76
C PRO A 247 -24.96 -1.78 -11.93
N SER A 248 -25.12 -1.93 -10.61
CA SER A 248 -25.41 -0.82 -9.69
C SER A 248 -24.28 0.21 -9.58
N PHE A 249 -23.08 -0.11 -10.09
CA PHE A 249 -21.95 0.80 -10.15
C PHE A 249 -22.27 2.11 -10.88
N THR A 250 -23.11 2.03 -11.92
CA THR A 250 -23.54 3.19 -12.71
C THR A 250 -24.30 4.24 -11.90
N GLN A 251 -24.94 3.86 -10.79
CA GLN A 251 -25.68 4.76 -9.90
C GLN A 251 -24.76 5.63 -9.04
N MET A 252 -23.45 5.32 -9.02
CA MET A 252 -22.45 6.01 -8.21
C MET A 252 -21.79 7.17 -8.94
N GLY A 253 -22.20 7.44 -10.19
CA GLY A 253 -21.69 8.54 -10.99
C GLY A 253 -20.37 8.21 -11.68
N THR A 254 -19.85 9.20 -12.41
CA THR A 254 -18.56 9.12 -13.10
C THR A 254 -17.53 9.92 -12.30
N PRO A 255 -16.55 9.26 -11.65
CA PRO A 255 -15.56 9.98 -10.87
C PRO A 255 -14.56 10.65 -11.79
N SER A 256 -13.88 11.67 -11.24
CA SER A 256 -12.69 12.24 -11.87
C SER A 256 -11.45 11.36 -11.65
N VAL A 257 -11.43 10.58 -10.57
CA VAL A 257 -10.33 9.70 -10.21
C VAL A 257 -10.85 8.40 -9.59
N ALA A 258 -10.27 7.28 -10.00
CA ALA A 258 -10.51 5.96 -9.44
C ALA A 258 -9.20 5.40 -8.86
N ILE A 259 -9.21 5.10 -7.56
CA ILE A 259 -8.04 4.62 -6.82
C ILE A 259 -8.21 3.13 -6.51
N PHE A 260 -7.28 2.30 -6.94
CA PHE A 260 -7.24 0.87 -6.67
C PHE A 260 -6.12 0.53 -5.70
N ALA A 261 -6.48 0.26 -4.44
CA ALA A 261 -5.54 -0.16 -3.41
C ALA A 261 -5.58 -1.68 -3.23
N LEU A 262 -4.54 -2.35 -3.71
CA LEU A 262 -4.46 -3.81 -3.83
C LEU A 262 -3.18 -4.35 -3.17
N VAL A 263 -2.92 -5.65 -3.39
CA VAL A 263 -1.70 -6.38 -3.02
C VAL A 263 -1.63 -6.84 -1.56
N ASN A 264 -2.04 -6.04 -0.57
CA ASN A 264 -1.84 -6.39 0.84
C ASN A 264 -2.45 -7.75 1.25
N TRP A 265 -3.69 -8.01 0.88
CA TRP A 265 -4.33 -9.31 1.14
C TRP A 265 -3.93 -10.35 0.08
N ASP A 266 -3.78 -9.94 -1.17
CA ASP A 266 -3.45 -10.87 -2.25
C ASP A 266 -2.10 -11.54 -2.03
N VAL A 267 -1.11 -10.77 -1.60
CA VAL A 267 0.20 -11.29 -1.25
C VAL A 267 0.15 -12.21 -0.02
N ALA A 268 -0.78 -11.97 0.90
CA ALA A 268 -0.87 -12.73 2.14
C ALA A 268 -1.64 -14.06 1.99
N PHE A 269 -2.51 -14.17 0.99
CA PHE A 269 -3.51 -15.23 0.91
C PHE A 269 -3.66 -15.89 -0.47
N SER A 270 -2.99 -15.37 -1.51
CA SER A 270 -3.11 -15.87 -2.88
C SER A 270 -1.77 -16.28 -3.50
N SER A 271 -1.80 -17.06 -4.58
CA SER A 271 -0.62 -17.32 -5.41
C SER A 271 -0.39 -16.18 -6.40
N ARG A 272 0.83 -16.07 -6.94
CA ARG A 272 1.10 -15.09 -8.00
C ARG A 272 0.28 -15.39 -9.24
N SER A 273 0.21 -16.66 -9.68
CA SER A 273 -0.49 -17.02 -10.91
C SER A 273 -1.99 -16.69 -10.87
N PHE A 274 -2.65 -16.86 -9.71
CA PHE A 274 -4.03 -16.44 -9.56
C PHE A 274 -4.15 -14.92 -9.54
N PHE A 275 -3.28 -14.24 -8.80
CA PHE A 275 -3.23 -12.78 -8.77
C PHE A 275 -3.06 -12.16 -10.17
N THR A 276 -2.13 -12.66 -10.99
CA THR A 276 -1.87 -12.13 -12.33
C THR A 276 -3.10 -12.23 -13.24
N GLN A 277 -3.79 -13.39 -13.22
CA GLN A 277 -5.04 -13.58 -13.96
C GLN A 277 -6.13 -12.60 -13.52
N GLN A 278 -6.27 -12.38 -12.21
CA GLN A 278 -7.26 -11.45 -11.67
C GLN A 278 -6.93 -9.99 -11.97
N VAL A 279 -5.64 -9.62 -12.04
CA VAL A 279 -5.20 -8.28 -12.48
C VAL A 279 -5.54 -8.04 -13.95
N GLU A 280 -5.31 -9.02 -14.82
CA GLU A 280 -5.68 -8.90 -16.25
C GLU A 280 -7.18 -8.66 -16.43
N MET A 281 -8.01 -9.47 -15.77
CA MET A 281 -9.47 -9.30 -15.78
C MET A 281 -9.86 -7.93 -15.22
N LEU A 282 -9.24 -7.52 -14.11
CA LEU A 282 -9.49 -6.22 -13.50
C LEU A 282 -9.24 -5.07 -14.48
N ILE A 283 -8.10 -5.07 -15.18
CA ILE A 283 -7.78 -4.01 -16.13
C ILE A 283 -8.85 -3.90 -17.22
N GLU A 284 -9.32 -5.04 -17.74
CA GLU A 284 -10.43 -5.07 -18.72
C GLU A 284 -11.75 -4.53 -18.14
N HIS A 285 -12.03 -4.78 -16.86
CA HIS A 285 -13.18 -4.18 -16.18
C HIS A 285 -13.01 -2.67 -15.99
N VAL A 286 -11.86 -2.21 -15.54
CA VAL A 286 -11.57 -0.78 -15.37
C VAL A 286 -11.74 -0.04 -16.69
N ALA A 287 -11.17 -0.56 -17.78
CA ALA A 287 -11.27 0.04 -19.11
C ALA A 287 -12.71 0.08 -19.65
N ARG A 288 -13.57 -0.89 -19.28
CA ARG A 288 -14.99 -0.91 -19.67
C ARG A 288 -15.86 -0.02 -18.79
N THR A 289 -15.54 0.10 -17.50
CA THR A 289 -16.36 0.81 -16.52
C THR A 289 -16.08 2.30 -16.52
N TYR A 290 -14.82 2.70 -16.66
CA TYR A 290 -14.42 4.10 -16.55
C TYR A 290 -14.14 4.73 -17.92
N PRO A 291 -14.63 5.95 -18.17
CA PRO A 291 -14.23 6.69 -19.35
C PRO A 291 -12.76 7.10 -19.23
N THR A 292 -12.12 7.35 -20.38
CA THR A 292 -10.71 7.80 -20.49
C THR A 292 -10.43 9.14 -19.80
N SER A 293 -11.47 9.90 -19.43
CA SER A 293 -11.37 11.11 -18.64
C SER A 293 -11.20 10.85 -17.13
N THR A 294 -11.28 9.60 -16.68
CA THR A 294 -11.08 9.23 -15.27
C THR A 294 -9.61 8.93 -15.04
N ASP A 295 -8.97 9.64 -14.12
CA ASP A 295 -7.61 9.34 -13.71
C ASP A 295 -7.58 8.01 -12.93
N ILE A 296 -6.75 7.07 -13.35
CA ILE A 296 -6.59 5.79 -12.67
C ILE A 296 -5.34 5.83 -11.80
N VAL A 297 -5.52 5.64 -10.49
CA VAL A 297 -4.41 5.64 -9.53
C VAL A 297 -4.27 4.25 -8.91
N ILE A 298 -3.10 3.65 -9.09
CA ILE A 298 -2.75 2.38 -8.45
C ILE A 298 -2.03 2.68 -7.15
N ARG A 299 -2.59 2.16 -6.05
CA ARG A 299 -1.96 2.21 -4.74
C ARG A 299 -1.42 0.82 -4.42
N THR A 300 -0.10 0.69 -4.47
CA THR A 300 0.63 -0.53 -4.17
C THR A 300 0.46 -0.97 -2.73
N GLY A 301 0.86 -2.22 -2.46
CA GLY A 301 0.72 -2.80 -1.14
C GLY A 301 1.59 -2.07 -0.12
N GLN A 302 1.01 -1.70 1.02
CA GLN A 302 1.80 -1.17 2.14
C GLN A 302 2.73 -2.25 2.70
N TYR A 303 3.93 -1.84 3.12
CA TYR A 303 4.77 -2.67 3.97
C TYR A 303 3.97 -3.03 5.24
N PHE A 304 3.61 -4.31 5.34
CA PHE A 304 2.49 -4.78 6.14
C PHE A 304 2.63 -4.46 7.63
N CYS A 305 1.76 -3.59 8.17
CA CYS A 305 1.49 -3.47 9.61
C CYS A 305 0.17 -4.19 9.88
N CYS A 306 0.17 -5.38 10.48
CA CYS A 306 -1.02 -6.01 11.06
C CYS A 306 -0.66 -7.42 11.56
N THR A 307 -1.60 -7.99 12.32
CA THR A 307 -1.64 -9.42 12.67
C THR A 307 -1.14 -10.27 11.50
N TYR A 308 0.09 -10.76 11.64
CA TYR A 308 0.48 -12.00 11.00
C TYR A 308 -0.56 -13.04 11.42
N ASP A 309 -0.75 -14.06 10.59
CA ASP A 309 -1.56 -15.19 11.00
C ASP A 309 -0.96 -15.77 12.29
N ILE A 310 -1.54 -15.38 13.43
CA ILE A 310 -1.08 -15.79 14.76
C ILE A 310 -1.41 -17.27 14.99
N ASN A 311 -2.15 -17.91 14.08
CA ASN A 311 -2.41 -19.33 14.15
C ASN A 311 -1.06 -20.07 14.00
N PRO A 312 -0.55 -20.69 15.08
CA PRO A 312 0.73 -21.38 15.05
C PRO A 312 0.72 -22.61 14.12
N GLN A 313 -0.47 -23.03 13.64
CA GLN A 313 -0.64 -24.13 12.70
C GLN A 313 -0.52 -23.67 11.23
N LEU A 314 -0.97 -22.46 10.90
CA LEU A 314 -0.96 -21.95 9.52
C LEU A 314 0.36 -21.25 9.16
N LYS A 315 1.05 -20.68 10.15
CA LYS A 315 2.42 -20.12 10.06
C LYS A 315 2.68 -19.23 8.82
N ARG A 316 1.66 -18.53 8.30
CA ARG A 316 1.80 -17.61 7.17
C ARG A 316 2.69 -16.44 7.58
N LYS A 317 3.71 -16.16 6.78
CA LYS A 317 4.63 -15.03 7.02
C LYS A 317 4.58 -14.05 5.86
N TYR A 318 4.58 -12.76 6.22
CA TYR A 318 4.78 -11.68 5.26
C TYR A 318 6.22 -11.71 4.74
N SER A 319 6.39 -11.52 3.43
CA SER A 319 7.70 -11.32 2.78
C SER A 319 7.65 -9.98 2.03
N ARG A 320 8.62 -9.11 2.33
CA ARG A 320 8.79 -7.83 1.64
C ARG A 320 9.00 -8.02 0.14
N LEU A 321 9.89 -8.95 -0.23
CA LEU A 321 10.21 -9.27 -1.62
C LEU A 321 8.97 -9.75 -2.38
N ARG A 322 8.15 -10.58 -1.71
CA ARG A 322 6.89 -11.05 -2.27
C ARG A 322 5.91 -9.90 -2.53
N ASN A 323 5.79 -8.95 -1.60
CA ASN A 323 4.94 -7.77 -1.79
C ASN A 323 5.44 -6.90 -2.95
N GLN A 324 6.74 -6.63 -3.02
CA GLN A 324 7.35 -5.93 -4.16
C GLN A 324 7.09 -6.66 -5.47
N TYR A 325 7.21 -7.99 -5.49
CA TYR A 325 6.98 -8.81 -6.68
C TYR A 325 5.53 -8.75 -7.19
N PHE A 326 4.54 -8.67 -6.30
CA PHE A 326 3.13 -8.49 -6.66
C PHE A 326 2.84 -7.03 -7.06
N SER A 327 3.35 -6.06 -6.31
CA SER A 327 3.18 -4.63 -6.59
C SER A 327 3.79 -4.24 -7.94
N GLN A 328 4.99 -4.74 -8.26
CA GLN A 328 5.65 -4.49 -9.54
C GLN A 328 4.81 -5.00 -10.71
N TYR A 329 4.32 -6.25 -10.64
CA TYR A 329 3.46 -6.81 -11.69
C TYR A 329 2.20 -5.95 -11.90
N LEU A 330 1.54 -5.55 -10.81
CA LEU A 330 0.35 -4.72 -10.88
C LEU A 330 0.63 -3.38 -11.57
N VAL A 331 1.72 -2.70 -11.19
CA VAL A 331 2.11 -1.41 -11.77
C VAL A 331 2.49 -1.57 -13.25
N ASP A 332 3.29 -2.58 -13.59
CA ASP A 332 3.72 -2.84 -14.97
C ASP A 332 2.53 -3.09 -15.90
N GLU A 333 1.57 -3.92 -15.48
CA GLU A 333 0.39 -4.23 -16.30
C GLU A 333 -0.54 -3.04 -16.50
N PHE A 334 -0.73 -2.20 -15.47
CA PHE A 334 -1.53 -0.97 -15.60
C PHE A 334 -0.82 0.10 -16.45
N ASN A 335 0.51 0.17 -16.44
CA ASN A 335 1.27 1.11 -17.26
C ASN A 335 1.37 0.67 -18.73
N ALA A 336 1.27 -0.63 -19.01
CA ALA A 336 1.42 -1.17 -20.36
C ALA A 336 0.18 -0.99 -21.25
N ARG A 337 -0.97 -0.57 -20.70
CA ARG A 337 -2.29 -0.59 -21.36
C ARG A 337 -2.96 0.77 -21.31
#